data_AF-A0A0M3JY47-F1
#
_entry.id   AF-A0A0M3JY47-F1
#
_cell.length_a   1.000
_cell.length_b   1.000
_cell.length_c   1.000
_cell.angle_alpha   90.00
_cell.angle_beta   90.00
_cell.angle_gamma   90.00
#
_symmetry.space_group_name_H-M   'P 1'
#
loop_
_entity.id
_entity.type
_entity.pdbx_description
1 polymer ?
#
loop_
_entity_poly.entity_id
_entity_poly.type
_entity_poly.pdbx_seq_one_letter_code
_entity_poly.pdbx_strand_id
1 'polypeptide(L)'
;MKDGTCEDRLQCEERIGVKQGCIEFMKRCCLAYLNERKQRLQTFRWKFGEVLPSDIKANLCQAEMDWFNQYTTMLAEYQGSVGENGVNLMTNMKPPKSLFTQVRAIEDYGEFETSDGTVVLLKKNSVVSYLEPSDFV
;
A
#
# COMPACT_ATOMS: atom_id res chain seq x y z
N MET A 1 -56.48 -30.89 -18.16
CA MET A 1 -55.07 -31.21 -18.48
C MET A 1 -54.56 -30.20 -19.50
N LYS A 2 -54.01 -29.06 -19.04
CA LYS A 2 -53.05 -28.16 -19.72
C LYS A 2 -53.01 -26.80 -18.98
N ASP A 3 -52.65 -26.79 -17.69
CA ASP A 3 -52.40 -25.54 -16.94
C ASP A 3 -50.98 -25.48 -16.32
N GLY A 4 -50.28 -26.61 -16.20
CA GLY A 4 -48.95 -26.65 -15.53
C GLY A 4 -47.80 -25.98 -16.29
N THR A 5 -47.83 -25.88 -17.62
CA THR A 5 -46.66 -25.46 -18.40
C THR A 5 -46.33 -23.96 -18.37
N CYS A 6 -47.27 -23.10 -17.97
CA CYS A 6 -47.05 -21.66 -17.88
C CYS A 6 -46.55 -21.25 -16.49
N GLU A 7 -47.19 -21.77 -15.43
CA GLU A 7 -46.74 -21.57 -14.05
C GLU A 7 -45.34 -22.19 -13.82
N ASP A 8 -45.07 -23.38 -14.37
CA ASP A 8 -43.75 -24.00 -14.28
C ASP A 8 -42.65 -23.17 -14.99
N ARG A 9 -43.00 -22.45 -16.06
CA ARG A 9 -42.06 -21.57 -16.79
C ARG A 9 -41.79 -20.27 -16.03
N LEU A 10 -42.83 -19.60 -15.54
CA LEU A 10 -42.71 -18.42 -14.68
C LEU A 10 -41.90 -18.75 -13.42
N GLN A 11 -42.17 -19.90 -12.80
CA GLN A 11 -41.42 -20.36 -11.63
C GLN A 11 -39.97 -20.71 -11.96
N CYS A 12 -39.66 -21.14 -13.19
CA CYS A 12 -38.29 -21.34 -13.66
C CYS A 12 -37.56 -20.01 -13.86
N GLU A 13 -38.21 -19.02 -14.46
CA GLU A 13 -37.67 -17.67 -14.68
C GLU A 13 -37.37 -16.95 -13.35
N GLU A 14 -38.28 -17.03 -12.37
CA GLU A 14 -38.05 -16.50 -11.02
C GLU A 14 -36.85 -17.18 -10.34
N ARG A 15 -36.71 -18.49 -10.46
CA ARG A 15 -35.56 -19.24 -9.91
C ARG A 15 -34.25 -18.81 -10.54
N ILE A 16 -34.24 -18.51 -11.85
CA ILE A 16 -33.05 -18.00 -12.55
C ILE A 16 -32.72 -16.59 -12.03
N GLY A 17 -33.71 -15.72 -11.91
CA GLY A 17 -33.55 -14.36 -11.40
C GLY A 17 -32.98 -14.33 -9.97
N VAL A 18 -33.52 -15.15 -9.07
CA VAL A 18 -33.02 -15.26 -7.69
C VAL A 18 -31.56 -15.75 -7.66
N LYS A 19 -31.23 -16.80 -8.43
CA LYS A 19 -29.85 -17.30 -8.51
C LYS A 19 -28.88 -16.24 -9.03
N GLN A 20 -29.25 -15.53 -10.10
CA GLN A 20 -28.43 -14.46 -10.66
C GLN A 20 -28.23 -13.33 -9.64
N GLY A 21 -29.29 -12.91 -8.94
CA GLY A 21 -29.22 -11.91 -7.89
C GLY A 21 -28.30 -12.32 -6.73
N CYS A 22 -28.37 -13.58 -6.29
CA CYS A 22 -27.45 -14.10 -5.27
C CYS A 22 -25.99 -14.07 -5.74
N ILE A 23 -25.72 -14.48 -6.98
CA ILE A 23 -24.36 -14.46 -7.56
C ILE A 23 -23.83 -13.02 -7.62
N GLU A 24 -24.64 -12.07 -8.08
CA GLU A 24 -24.26 -10.66 -8.14
C GLU A 24 -23.99 -10.08 -6.75
N PHE A 25 -24.81 -10.43 -5.76
CA PHE A 25 -24.61 -10.01 -4.37
C PHE A 25 -23.26 -10.53 -3.84
N MET A 26 -23.00 -11.84 -3.97
CA MET A 26 -21.73 -12.44 -3.53
C MET A 26 -20.54 -11.81 -4.24
N LYS A 27 -20.63 -11.59 -5.57
CA LYS A 27 -19.57 -10.91 -6.34
C LYS A 27 -19.29 -9.51 -5.80
N ARG A 28 -20.33 -8.72 -5.50
CA ARG A 28 -20.17 -7.36 -4.94
C ARG A 28 -19.50 -7.39 -3.57
N CYS A 29 -19.90 -8.30 -2.69
CA CYS A 29 -19.28 -8.45 -1.37
C CYS A 29 -17.80 -8.84 -1.48
N CYS A 30 -17.47 -9.81 -2.32
CA CYS A 30 -16.08 -10.22 -2.56
C CYS A 30 -15.24 -9.08 -3.16
N LEU A 31 -15.78 -8.35 -4.14
CA LEU A 31 -15.08 -7.23 -4.77
C LEU A 31 -14.87 -6.07 -3.79
N ALA A 32 -15.85 -5.78 -2.94
CA ALA A 32 -15.71 -4.76 -1.90
C ALA A 32 -14.58 -5.11 -0.92
N TYR A 33 -14.54 -6.36 -0.45
CA TYR A 33 -13.46 -6.86 0.42
C TYR A 33 -12.09 -6.77 -0.25
N LEU A 34 -11.96 -7.26 -1.49
CA LEU A 34 -10.70 -7.22 -2.22
C LEU A 34 -10.25 -5.78 -2.51
N ASN A 35 -11.18 -4.88 -2.84
CA ASN A 35 -10.85 -3.48 -3.10
C ASN A 35 -10.35 -2.76 -1.84
N GLU A 36 -10.99 -2.98 -0.69
CA GLU A 36 -10.52 -2.44 0.59
C GLU A 36 -9.11 -2.95 0.92
N ARG A 37 -8.84 -4.25 0.75
CA ARG A 37 -7.50 -4.81 0.98
C ARG A 37 -6.46 -4.20 0.05
N LYS A 38 -6.78 -4.05 -1.24
CA LYS A 38 -5.93 -3.37 -2.22
C LYS A 38 -5.66 -1.90 -1.82
N GLN A 39 -6.67 -1.16 -1.36
CA GLN A 39 -6.51 0.22 -0.90
C GLN A 39 -5.60 0.33 0.34
N ARG A 40 -5.68 -0.64 1.26
CA ARG A 40 -4.75 -0.72 2.39
C ARG A 40 -3.33 -0.99 1.95
N LEU A 41 -3.12 -1.88 0.98
CA LEU A 41 -1.80 -2.13 0.39
C LEU A 41 -1.19 -0.86 -0.23
N GLN A 42 -1.99 -0.05 -0.93
CA GLN A 42 -1.55 1.26 -1.43
C GLN A 42 -1.11 2.14 -0.26
N THR A 43 -1.94 2.23 0.78
CA THR A 43 -1.61 3.03 1.97
C THR A 43 -0.32 2.55 2.64
N PHE A 44 -0.08 1.24 2.71
CA PHE A 44 1.16 0.69 3.22
C PHE A 44 2.36 1.10 2.38
N ARG A 45 2.24 1.09 1.05
CA ARG A 45 3.32 1.54 0.16
C ARG A 45 3.72 2.99 0.42
N TRP A 46 2.73 3.87 0.65
CA TRP A 46 2.94 5.29 0.95
C TRP A 46 3.38 5.57 2.40
N LYS A 47 3.14 4.63 3.32
CA LYS A 47 3.46 4.78 4.74
C LYS A 47 4.82 4.17 5.12
N PHE A 48 5.15 3.01 4.56
CA PHE A 48 6.33 2.22 4.94
C PHE A 48 7.39 2.13 3.85
N GLY A 49 7.07 2.52 2.61
CA GLY A 49 7.98 2.33 1.50
C GLY A 49 7.84 0.97 0.81
N GLU A 50 8.90 0.61 0.09
CA GLU A 50 8.99 -0.64 -0.67
C GLU A 50 9.10 -1.87 0.25
N VAL A 51 9.77 -1.73 1.39
CA VAL A 51 9.96 -2.83 2.33
C VAL A 51 8.85 -2.83 3.37
N LEU A 52 7.97 -3.84 3.32
CA LEU A 52 6.92 -4.02 4.31
C LEU A 52 7.45 -4.72 5.58
N PRO A 53 6.99 -4.31 6.78
CA PRO A 53 7.22 -5.04 8.02
C PRO A 53 6.81 -6.51 7.93
N SER A 54 7.55 -7.40 8.61
CA SER A 54 7.32 -8.85 8.62
C SER A 54 5.89 -9.23 8.99
N ASP A 55 5.33 -8.54 9.99
CA ASP A 55 4.01 -8.83 10.53
C ASP A 55 2.92 -8.53 9.51
N ILE A 56 3.09 -7.48 8.70
CA ILE A 56 2.16 -7.15 7.61
C ILE A 56 2.32 -8.18 6.49
N LYS A 57 3.56 -8.49 6.09
CA LYS A 57 3.84 -9.44 5.01
C LYS A 57 3.29 -10.84 5.30
N ALA A 58 3.32 -11.28 6.57
CA ALA A 58 2.76 -12.55 7.01
C ALA A 58 1.23 -12.66 6.81
N ASN A 59 0.53 -11.53 6.70
CA ASN A 59 -0.92 -11.46 6.52
C ASN A 59 -1.36 -11.24 5.06
N LEU A 60 -0.41 -11.27 4.11
CA LEU A 60 -0.67 -11.12 2.67
C LEU A 60 -0.62 -12.47 1.97
N CYS A 61 -1.55 -12.67 1.03
CA CYS A 61 -1.45 -13.83 0.14
C CYS A 61 -0.47 -13.56 -1.01
N GLN A 62 -0.05 -14.61 -1.73
CA GLN A 62 0.89 -14.47 -2.84
C GLN A 62 0.43 -13.46 -3.89
N ALA A 63 -0.84 -13.50 -4.29
CA ALA A 63 -1.39 -12.59 -5.28
C ALA A 63 -1.35 -11.12 -4.83
N GLU A 64 -1.50 -10.86 -3.53
CA GLU A 64 -1.39 -9.51 -2.97
C GLU A 64 0.06 -9.01 -2.94
N MET A 65 1.02 -9.90 -2.65
CA MET A 65 2.44 -9.57 -2.75
C MET A 65 2.83 -9.26 -4.19
N ASP A 66 2.39 -10.07 -5.16
CA ASP A 66 2.66 -9.84 -6.57
C ASP A 66 2.06 -8.51 -7.04
N TRP A 67 0.83 -8.21 -6.63
CA TRP A 67 0.17 -6.93 -6.90
C TRP A 67 0.94 -5.75 -6.27
N PHE A 68 1.40 -5.89 -5.02
CA PHE A 68 2.17 -4.84 -4.34
C PHE A 68 3.51 -4.55 -5.02
N ASN A 69 4.20 -5.60 -5.48
CA ASN A 69 5.44 -5.47 -6.23
C ASN A 69 5.20 -4.75 -7.57
N GLN A 70 4.16 -5.15 -8.32
CA GLN A 70 3.78 -4.46 -9.56
C GLN A 70 3.43 -2.99 -9.32
N TYR A 71 2.68 -2.69 -8.27
CA TYR A 71 2.37 -1.32 -7.89
C TYR A 71 3.63 -0.51 -7.55
N THR A 72 4.58 -1.12 -6.86
CA THR A 72 5.87 -0.50 -6.53
C THR A 72 6.68 -0.18 -7.78
N THR A 73 6.76 -1.11 -8.74
CA THR A 73 7.43 -0.89 -10.03
C THR A 73 6.77 0.26 -10.81
N MET A 74 5.45 0.25 -10.94
CA MET A 74 4.72 1.33 -11.63
C MET A 74 4.92 2.70 -10.97
N LEU A 75 4.96 2.75 -9.64
CA LEU A 75 5.22 4.00 -8.91
C LEU A 75 6.65 4.49 -9.17
N ALA A 76 7.64 3.60 -9.15
CA ALA A 76 9.04 3.96 -9.43
C ALA A 76 9.23 4.47 -10.87
N GLU A 77 8.60 3.81 -11.85
CA GLU A 77 8.56 4.28 -13.25
C GLU A 77 7.96 5.68 -13.36
N TYR A 78 6.82 5.91 -12.68
CA TYR A 78 6.19 7.22 -12.66
C TYR A 78 7.10 8.27 -12.02
N GLN A 79 7.67 7.99 -10.86
CA GLN A 79 8.62 8.88 -10.18
C GLN A 79 9.81 9.25 -11.07
N GLY A 80 10.36 8.29 -11.83
CA GLY A 80 11.43 8.53 -12.79
C GLY A 80 11.00 9.37 -14.00
N SER A 81 9.73 9.28 -14.41
CA SER A 81 9.19 10.05 -15.55
C SER A 81 8.88 11.51 -15.22
N VAL A 82 8.82 11.88 -13.94
CA VAL A 82 8.44 13.23 -13.51
C VAL A 82 9.69 14.12 -13.40
N GLY A 83 9.79 15.12 -14.26
CA GLY A 83 10.94 16.04 -14.30
C GLY A 83 12.16 15.45 -15.02
N GLU A 84 13.26 16.20 -15.09
CA GLU A 84 14.47 15.79 -15.83
C GLU A 84 15.28 14.71 -15.07
N ASN A 85 15.24 14.72 -13.75
CA ASN A 85 16.00 13.80 -12.88
C ASN A 85 15.12 12.82 -12.10
N GLY A 86 13.82 12.77 -12.39
CA GLY A 86 12.84 12.09 -11.55
C GLY A 86 12.54 12.84 -10.25
N VAL A 87 11.42 12.50 -9.60
CA VAL A 87 11.02 13.06 -8.30
C VAL A 87 10.51 11.96 -7.39
N ASN A 88 11.11 11.82 -6.21
CA ASN A 88 10.59 10.92 -5.18
C ASN A 88 9.37 11.55 -4.47
N LEU A 89 8.18 11.24 -5.01
CA LEU A 89 6.88 11.68 -4.50
C LEU A 89 6.55 11.26 -3.06
N MET A 90 7.31 10.34 -2.47
CA MET A 90 7.03 9.89 -1.10
C MET A 90 7.76 10.71 -0.04
N THR A 91 8.73 11.52 -0.47
CA THR A 91 9.52 12.36 0.42
C THR A 91 8.84 13.71 0.64
N ASN A 92 9.19 14.41 1.72
CA ASN A 92 8.81 15.80 1.94
C ASN A 92 7.29 16.10 1.97
N MET A 93 6.48 15.15 2.46
CA MET A 93 5.01 15.30 2.61
C MET A 93 4.57 16.40 3.59
N LYS A 94 5.51 17.01 4.32
CA LYS A 94 5.29 18.13 5.24
C LYS A 94 6.21 19.28 4.85
N PRO A 95 5.76 20.53 4.98
CA PRO A 95 6.61 21.68 4.69
C PRO A 95 7.84 21.70 5.62
N PRO A 96 9.03 21.99 5.10
CA PRO A 96 10.26 22.02 5.89
C PRO A 96 10.20 23.17 6.90
N LYS A 97 10.60 22.87 8.15
CA LYS A 97 10.62 23.86 9.25
C LYS A 97 12.01 24.46 9.49
N SER A 98 13.05 23.70 9.18
CA SER A 98 14.45 24.05 9.39
C SER A 98 15.30 23.22 8.43
N LEU A 99 16.45 23.75 8.01
CA LEU A 99 17.43 23.04 7.17
C LEU A 99 18.09 21.88 7.93
N PHE A 100 18.39 22.09 9.21
CA PHE A 100 18.98 21.06 10.07
C PHE A 100 18.07 20.76 11.26
N THR A 101 18.02 19.49 11.65
CA THR A 101 17.27 19.03 12.83
C THR A 101 18.14 18.17 13.73
N GLN A 102 17.85 18.21 15.02
CA GLN A 102 18.39 17.30 16.01
C GLN A 102 17.41 16.14 16.23
N VAL A 103 17.92 14.91 16.14
CA VAL A 103 17.12 13.69 16.34
C VAL A 103 17.69 12.86 17.48
N ARG A 104 16.83 12.03 18.07
CA ARG A 104 17.21 11.06 19.08
C ARG A 104 16.92 9.65 18.56
N ALA A 105 17.92 8.78 18.60
CA ALA A 105 17.75 7.38 18.25
C ALA A 105 16.93 6.66 19.33
N ILE A 106 15.87 5.97 18.90
CA ILE A 106 14.98 5.19 19.79
C ILE A 106 15.58 3.81 20.06
N GLU A 107 16.30 3.26 19.08
CA GLU A 107 16.92 1.94 19.09
C GLU A 107 18.35 2.02 18.52
N ASP A 108 19.16 0.99 18.78
CA ASP A 108 20.49 0.87 18.18
C ASP A 108 20.35 0.49 16.71
N TYR A 109 20.75 1.40 15.82
CA TYR A 109 20.72 1.19 14.37
C TYR A 109 22.13 0.89 13.81
N GLY A 110 23.18 1.36 14.50
CA GLY A 110 24.56 1.21 14.04
C GLY A 110 24.98 2.38 13.15
N GLU A 111 25.76 2.11 12.11
CA GLU A 111 26.26 3.13 11.19
C GLU A 111 25.17 3.56 10.22
N PHE A 112 24.91 4.86 10.16
CA PHE A 112 23.93 5.49 9.29
C PHE A 112 24.63 6.50 8.39
N GLU A 113 24.47 6.36 7.07
CA GLU A 113 25.06 7.24 6.07
C GLU A 113 24.02 8.28 5.63
N THR A 114 24.36 9.57 5.72
CA THR A 114 23.52 10.67 5.19
C THR A 114 23.70 10.85 3.69
N SER A 115 22.81 11.62 3.07
CA SER A 115 22.86 12.01 1.66
C SER A 115 24.20 12.62 1.24
N ASP A 116 24.85 13.34 2.17
CA ASP A 116 26.17 13.98 1.97
C ASP A 116 27.36 13.01 2.17
N GLY A 117 27.10 11.72 2.42
CA GLY A 117 28.13 10.69 2.64
C GLY A 117 28.78 10.73 4.03
N THR A 118 28.17 11.44 5.00
CA THR A 118 28.66 11.44 6.38
C THR A 118 28.12 10.23 7.12
N VAL A 119 29.01 9.45 7.73
CA VAL A 119 28.60 8.28 8.53
C VAL A 119 28.46 8.68 9.99
N VAL A 120 27.28 8.43 10.56
CA VAL A 120 26.98 8.69 11.97
C VAL A 120 26.58 7.40 12.68
N LEU A 121 27.11 7.20 13.89
CA LEU A 121 26.76 6.04 14.72
C LEU A 121 25.51 6.34 15.56
N LEU A 122 24.40 5.69 15.23
CA LEU A 122 23.13 5.78 15.95
C LEU A 122 23.05 4.68 17.01
N LYS A 123 23.29 5.09 18.27
CA LYS A 123 23.08 4.25 19.46
C LYS A 123 21.78 4.62 20.17
N LYS A 124 21.16 3.68 20.85
CA LYS A 124 19.93 3.89 21.62
C LYS A 124 20.07 5.09 22.57
N ASN A 125 19.10 6.00 22.50
CA ASN A 125 19.04 7.27 23.23
C ASN A 125 20.16 8.27 22.92
N SER A 126 21.03 8.03 21.93
CA SER A 126 21.98 9.05 21.47
C SER A 126 21.24 10.16 20.74
N VAL A 127 21.77 11.37 20.85
CA VAL A 127 21.25 12.56 20.18
C VAL A 127 22.27 12.98 19.14
N VAL A 128 21.83 13.06 17.88
CA VAL A 128 22.64 13.52 16.76
C VAL A 128 22.09 14.85 16.27
N SER A 129 22.98 15.81 16.09
CA SER A 129 22.68 17.16 15.60
C SER A 129 23.13 17.30 14.13
N TYR A 130 22.59 18.30 13.43
CA TYR A 130 22.99 18.66 12.06
C TYR A 130 22.66 17.60 11.00
N LEU A 131 21.53 16.91 11.15
CA LEU A 131 21.03 16.03 10.10
C LEU A 131 20.01 16.76 9.25
N GLU A 132 20.05 16.54 7.95
CA GLU A 132 19.05 17.08 7.06
C GLU A 132 17.75 16.29 7.21
N PRO A 133 16.58 16.94 7.22
CA PRO A 133 15.30 16.22 7.22
C PRO A 133 15.17 15.23 6.05
N SER A 134 15.83 15.49 4.92
CA SER A 134 15.92 14.62 3.74
C SER A 134 16.48 13.24 4.05
N ASP A 135 17.38 13.13 5.03
CA ASP A 135 18.08 11.87 5.35
C ASP A 135 17.15 10.83 5.98
N PHE A 136 16.04 11.25 6.58
CA PHE A 136 15.16 10.37 7.36
C PHE A 136 13.88 9.93 6.63
N VAL A 137 13.74 10.25 5.33
CA VAL A 137 12.48 10.11 4.60
C VAL A 137 12.62 9.18 3.40
#